data_AF-A0A2E2TWP5-F1
#
_entry.id   AF-A0A2E2TWP5-F1
#
_cell.length_a   1.000
_cell.length_b   1.000
_cell.length_c   1.000
_cell.angle_alpha   90.00
_cell.angle_beta   90.00
_cell.angle_gamma   90.00
#
_symmetry.space_group_name_H-M   'P 1'
#
loop_
_entity.id
_entity.type
_entity.pdbx_description
1 polymer ?
#
loop_
_entity_poly.entity_id
_entity_poly.type
_entity_poly.pdbx_seq_one_letter_code
_entity_poly.pdbx_strand_id
1 'polypeptide(L)'
;MVLNSMNISVRKVGKLLSYLGLVPFLMAAVVVLIFNIPVSVVAPVFIIYSALILSFMSGALWGMSFIFDERKDCIQLVSVMYPLIAWGLILWGNMLLTLVCLSLSYIHLWWFEKRLFAHAQIGVQYQQMRLLLTTLVVLSHLAVIFYSLL
;
A
#
# COMPACT_ATOMS: atom_id res chain seq x y z
N MET A 1 -30.18 12.17 -14.04
CA MET A 1 -29.88 10.73 -14.20
C MET A 1 -28.41 10.47 -14.60
N VAL A 2 -27.85 11.22 -15.56
CA VAL A 2 -26.47 11.05 -16.07
C VAL A 2 -25.34 11.33 -15.04
N LEU A 3 -25.51 12.33 -14.17
CA LEU A 3 -24.50 12.63 -13.13
C LEU A 3 -24.38 11.52 -12.06
N ASN A 4 -25.47 10.78 -11.81
CA ASN A 4 -25.46 9.69 -10.83
C ASN A 4 -24.80 8.42 -11.39
N SER A 5 -24.97 8.14 -12.69
CA SER A 5 -24.31 7.00 -13.34
C SER A 5 -22.79 7.19 -13.48
N MET A 6 -22.32 8.40 -13.76
CA MET A 6 -20.88 8.73 -13.78
C MET A 6 -20.23 8.56 -12.39
N ASN A 7 -20.86 9.03 -11.32
CA ASN A 7 -20.32 8.86 -9.96
C ASN A 7 -20.25 7.38 -9.55
N ILE A 8 -21.20 6.55 -10.01
CA ILE A 8 -21.20 5.11 -9.75
C ILE A 8 -20.09 4.41 -10.54
N SER A 9 -19.89 4.74 -11.82
CA SER A 9 -18.86 4.10 -12.65
C SER A 9 -17.45 4.43 -12.15
N VAL A 10 -17.17 5.70 -11.80
CA VAL A 10 -15.89 6.13 -11.24
C VAL A 10 -15.57 5.39 -9.94
N ARG A 11 -16.57 5.24 -9.04
CA ARG A 11 -16.42 4.45 -7.81
C ARG A 11 -16.13 2.97 -8.07
N LYS A 12 -16.75 2.37 -9.09
CA LYS A 12 -16.51 0.96 -9.47
C LYS A 12 -15.10 0.77 -10.04
N VAL A 13 -14.68 1.65 -10.95
CA VAL A 13 -13.34 1.60 -11.56
C VAL A 13 -12.25 1.77 -10.50
N GLY A 14 -12.40 2.74 -9.59
CA GLY A 14 -11.45 2.93 -8.49
C GLY A 14 -11.34 1.71 -7.57
N LYS A 15 -12.45 1.06 -7.23
CA LYS A 15 -12.44 -0.20 -6.47
C LYS A 15 -11.71 -1.31 -7.24
N LEU A 16 -12.03 -1.50 -8.52
CA LEU A 16 -11.39 -2.52 -9.36
C LEU A 16 -9.87 -2.32 -9.43
N LEU A 17 -9.41 -1.09 -9.71
CA LEU A 17 -8.00 -0.75 -9.76
C LEU A 17 -7.28 -1.02 -8.42
N SER A 18 -7.96 -0.76 -7.31
CA SER A 18 -7.41 -1.03 -5.97
C SER A 18 -7.16 -2.53 -5.75
N TYR A 19 -8.07 -3.39 -6.22
CA TYR A 19 -7.88 -4.85 -6.15
C TYR A 19 -6.84 -5.34 -7.16
N LEU A 20 -6.79 -4.78 -8.37
CA LEU A 20 -5.77 -5.14 -9.36
C LEU A 20 -4.35 -4.80 -8.88
N GLY A 21 -4.21 -3.75 -8.07
CA GLY A 21 -2.94 -3.43 -7.39
C GLY A 21 -2.43 -4.53 -6.44
N LEU A 22 -3.25 -5.49 -6.02
CA LEU A 22 -2.79 -6.64 -5.24
C LEU A 22 -2.14 -7.73 -6.08
N VAL A 23 -2.39 -7.77 -7.38
CA VAL A 23 -2.01 -8.91 -8.22
C VAL A 23 -0.51 -9.22 -8.11
N PRO A 24 0.42 -8.25 -8.19
CA PRO A 24 1.84 -8.57 -8.09
C PRO A 24 2.29 -9.03 -6.69
N PHE A 25 1.61 -8.58 -5.62
CA PHE A 25 1.88 -9.06 -4.26
C PHE A 25 1.51 -10.54 -4.09
N LEU A 26 0.31 -10.90 -4.55
CA LEU A 26 -0.18 -12.27 -4.46
C LEU A 26 0.62 -13.20 -5.40
N MET A 27 0.93 -12.74 -6.60
CA MET A 27 1.74 -13.48 -7.55
C MET A 27 3.14 -13.78 -6.98
N ALA A 28 3.82 -12.79 -6.40
CA ALA A 28 5.14 -13.00 -5.78
C ALA A 28 5.06 -13.99 -4.60
N ALA A 29 4.03 -13.88 -3.75
CA ALA A 29 3.83 -14.82 -2.65
C ALA A 29 3.61 -16.25 -3.16
N VAL A 30 2.75 -16.44 -4.17
CA VAL A 30 2.49 -17.75 -4.79
C VAL A 30 3.74 -18.33 -5.45
N VAL A 31 4.51 -17.49 -6.15
CA VAL A 31 5.78 -17.90 -6.79
C VAL A 31 6.76 -18.47 -5.78
N VAL A 32 6.92 -17.80 -4.64
CA VAL A 32 7.82 -18.25 -3.58
C VAL A 32 7.27 -19.50 -2.88
N LEU A 33 5.96 -19.57 -2.64
CA LEU A 33 5.32 -20.68 -1.91
C LEU A 33 5.27 -21.99 -2.70
N ILE A 34 4.96 -21.92 -4.01
CA ILE A 34 4.62 -23.10 -4.82
C ILE A 34 5.76 -23.49 -5.75
N PHE A 35 6.40 -22.51 -6.38
CA PHE A 35 7.34 -22.77 -7.48
C PHE A 35 8.80 -22.88 -7.02
N ASN A 36 9.08 -22.74 -5.72
CA ASN A 36 10.42 -22.79 -5.11
C ASN A 36 11.45 -21.90 -5.85
N ILE A 37 11.01 -20.79 -6.43
CA ILE A 37 11.92 -19.84 -7.06
C ILE A 37 12.74 -19.15 -5.95
N PRO A 38 14.07 -19.01 -6.11
CA PRO A 38 14.91 -18.38 -5.11
C PRO A 38 14.39 -16.98 -4.74
N VAL A 39 14.29 -16.70 -3.44
CA VAL A 39 13.82 -15.41 -2.94
C VAL A 39 14.71 -14.26 -3.41
N SER A 40 16.01 -14.51 -3.63
CA SER A 40 16.94 -13.54 -4.22
C SER A 40 16.50 -13.01 -5.60
N VAL A 41 15.71 -13.78 -6.36
CA VAL A 41 15.15 -13.38 -7.66
C VAL A 41 13.81 -12.67 -7.48
N VAL A 42 12.96 -13.14 -6.57
CA VAL A 42 11.60 -12.61 -6.39
C VAL A 42 11.59 -11.31 -5.57
N ALA A 43 12.39 -11.24 -4.51
CA ALA A 43 12.37 -10.15 -3.55
C ALA A 43 12.69 -8.77 -4.16
N PRO A 44 13.67 -8.59 -5.07
CA PRO A 44 13.92 -7.29 -5.66
C PRO A 44 12.69 -6.73 -6.41
N VAL A 45 12.03 -7.57 -7.22
CA VAL A 45 10.82 -7.18 -7.96
C VAL A 45 9.67 -6.87 -7.00
N PHE A 46 9.49 -7.70 -5.97
CA PHE A 46 8.48 -7.50 -4.94
C PHE A 46 8.70 -6.20 -4.16
N ILE A 47 9.94 -5.92 -3.73
CA ILE A 47 10.32 -4.72 -2.97
C ILE A 47 10.07 -3.47 -3.81
N ILE A 48 10.49 -3.45 -5.07
CA ILE A 48 10.28 -2.30 -5.96
C ILE A 48 8.79 -2.02 -6.13
N TYR A 49 8.00 -3.06 -6.41
CA TYR A 49 6.55 -2.89 -6.56
C TYR A 49 5.89 -2.42 -5.26
N SER A 50 6.29 -2.98 -4.13
CA SER A 50 5.84 -2.58 -2.79
C SER A 50 6.12 -1.10 -2.53
N ALA A 51 7.35 -0.65 -2.79
CA ALA A 51 7.72 0.76 -2.67
C ALA A 51 6.88 1.67 -3.58
N LEU A 52 6.62 1.27 -4.83
CA LEU A 52 5.80 2.03 -5.77
C LEU A 52 4.36 2.18 -5.28
N ILE A 53 3.73 1.10 -4.83
CA ILE A 53 2.34 1.14 -4.34
C ILE A 53 2.24 1.92 -3.03
N LEU A 54 3.20 1.77 -2.12
CA LEU A 54 3.25 2.55 -0.88
C LEU A 54 3.36 4.05 -1.20
N SER A 55 4.25 4.41 -2.12
CA SER A 55 4.47 5.79 -2.56
C SER A 55 3.25 6.37 -3.27
N PHE A 56 2.60 5.60 -4.13
CA PHE A 56 1.36 6.01 -4.80
C PHE A 56 0.25 6.28 -3.78
N MET A 57 0.07 5.37 -2.82
CA MET A 57 -0.98 5.50 -1.81
C MET A 57 -0.74 6.67 -0.85
N SER A 58 0.48 6.83 -0.35
CA SER A 58 0.80 7.98 0.50
C SER A 58 0.75 9.28 -0.29
N GLY A 59 1.26 9.29 -1.53
CA GLY A 59 1.25 10.46 -2.41
C GLY A 59 -0.16 10.97 -2.72
N ALA A 60 -1.13 10.06 -2.88
CA ALA A 60 -2.54 10.42 -3.07
C ALA A 60 -3.10 11.25 -1.90
N LEU A 61 -2.56 11.10 -0.69
CA LEU A 61 -2.96 11.92 0.47
C LEU A 61 -2.60 13.39 0.29
N TRP A 62 -1.57 13.74 -0.48
CA TRP A 62 -1.24 15.15 -0.74
C TRP A 62 -2.44 15.87 -1.36
N GLY A 63 -3.08 15.29 -2.37
CA GLY A 63 -4.28 15.86 -2.99
C GLY A 63 -5.43 16.06 -1.99
N MET A 64 -5.53 15.18 -0.99
CA MET A 64 -6.53 15.28 0.07
C MET A 64 -6.19 16.36 1.11
N SER A 65 -4.93 16.81 1.21
CA SER A 65 -4.52 17.87 2.14
C SER A 65 -5.20 19.22 1.84
N PHE A 66 -5.64 19.44 0.60
CA PHE A 66 -6.41 20.64 0.23
C PHE A 66 -7.87 20.60 0.71
N ILE A 67 -8.36 19.42 1.13
CA ILE A 67 -9.72 19.22 1.64
C ILE A 67 -9.74 19.26 3.18
N PHE A 68 -8.66 18.82 3.83
CA PHE A 68 -8.54 18.72 5.29
C PHE A 68 -7.59 19.78 5.86
N ASP A 69 -8.12 20.97 6.12
CA ASP A 69 -7.30 22.13 6.50
C ASP A 69 -6.60 21.96 7.86
N GLU A 70 -7.30 21.43 8.87
CA GLU A 70 -6.76 21.25 10.24
C GLU A 70 -5.57 20.26 10.35
N ARG A 71 -5.36 19.40 9.35
CA ARG A 71 -4.31 18.37 9.35
C ARG A 71 -3.40 18.42 8.13
N LYS A 72 -3.50 19.49 7.33
CA LYS A 72 -2.84 19.63 6.04
C LYS A 72 -1.34 19.31 6.09
N ASP A 73 -0.60 19.93 7.01
CA ASP A 73 0.85 19.77 7.11
C ASP A 73 1.24 18.32 7.43
N CYS A 74 0.49 17.68 8.34
CA CYS A 74 0.72 16.28 8.70
C CYS A 74 0.45 15.34 7.51
N ILE A 75 -0.63 15.60 6.76
CA ILE A 75 -0.98 14.83 5.56
C ILE A 75 0.10 14.98 4.48
N GLN A 76 0.59 16.21 4.25
CA GLN A 76 1.65 16.48 3.29
C GLN A 76 2.96 15.81 3.69
N LEU A 77 3.35 15.92 4.97
CA LEU A 77 4.53 15.24 5.49
C LEU A 77 4.44 13.73 5.26
N VAL A 78 3.33 13.11 5.64
CA VAL A 78 3.10 11.67 5.45
C VAL A 78 3.16 11.27 3.98
N SER A 79 2.65 12.10 3.08
CA SER A 79 2.64 11.82 1.64
C SER A 79 4.04 11.67 1.03
N VAL A 80 5.02 12.42 1.56
CA VAL A 80 6.41 12.46 1.10
C VAL A 80 7.30 11.51 1.91
N MET A 81 7.02 11.35 3.21
CA MET A 81 7.82 10.56 4.13
C MET A 81 7.95 9.10 3.67
N TYR A 82 6.86 8.45 3.28
CA TYR A 82 6.91 7.03 2.87
C TYR A 82 7.71 6.77 1.60
N PRO A 83 7.57 7.55 0.51
CA PRO A 83 8.45 7.43 -0.66
C PRO A 83 9.93 7.55 -0.28
N LEU A 84 10.28 8.51 0.59
CA LEU A 84 11.66 8.69 1.04
C LEU A 84 12.17 7.52 1.89
N ILE A 85 11.34 7.00 2.81
CA ILE A 85 11.66 5.81 3.59
C ILE A 85 11.88 4.61 2.65
N ALA A 86 10.97 4.38 1.72
CA ALA A 86 11.07 3.27 0.78
C ALA A 86 12.32 3.37 -0.10
N TRP A 87 12.59 4.56 -0.63
CA TRP A 87 13.80 4.84 -1.41
C TRP A 87 15.08 4.62 -0.59
N GLY A 88 15.14 5.15 0.63
CA GLY A 88 16.29 4.99 1.51
C GLY A 88 16.56 3.52 1.89
N LEU A 89 15.50 2.74 2.18
CA LEU A 89 15.62 1.31 2.48
C LEU A 89 16.13 0.50 1.28
N ILE A 90 15.66 0.82 0.07
CA ILE A 90 16.15 0.17 -1.15
C ILE A 90 17.64 0.47 -1.35
N LEU A 91 18.08 1.72 -1.18
CA LEU A 91 19.49 2.09 -1.30
C LEU A 91 20.37 1.49 -0.20
N TRP A 92 19.82 1.29 1.00
CA TRP A 92 20.53 0.63 2.09
C TRP A 92 20.86 -0.84 1.76
N GLY A 93 20.09 -1.49 0.89
CA GLY A 93 20.41 -2.80 0.31
C GLY A 93 20.16 -4.01 1.22
N ASN A 94 19.70 -3.81 2.47
CA ASN A 94 19.32 -4.92 3.35
C ASN A 94 17.90 -5.40 3.03
N MET A 95 17.79 -6.53 2.32
CA MET A 95 16.52 -7.10 1.88
C MET A 95 15.52 -7.34 3.02
N LEU A 96 15.94 -8.00 4.10
CA LEU A 96 15.06 -8.36 5.22
C LEU A 96 14.52 -7.10 5.92
N LEU A 97 15.41 -6.16 6.23
CA LEU A 97 15.04 -4.87 6.84
C LEU A 97 14.05 -4.11 5.96
N THR A 98 14.31 -4.05 4.65
CA THR A 98 13.43 -3.38 3.69
C THR A 98 12.04 -4.01 3.66
N LEU A 99 11.94 -5.34 3.61
CA LEU A 99 10.65 -6.04 3.64
C LEU A 99 9.87 -5.77 4.94
N VAL A 100 10.54 -5.83 6.09
CA VAL A 100 9.92 -5.56 7.39
C VAL A 100 9.43 -4.12 7.46
N CYS A 101 10.29 -3.14 7.16
CA CYS A 101 9.94 -1.74 7.24
C CYS A 101 8.85 -1.32 6.25
N LEU A 102 8.84 -1.86 5.02
CA LEU A 102 7.75 -1.64 4.07
C LEU A 102 6.43 -2.22 4.59
N SER A 103 6.44 -3.43 5.14
CA SER A 103 5.24 -4.05 5.71
C SER A 103 4.64 -3.21 6.87
N LEU A 104 5.50 -2.71 7.77
CA LEU A 104 5.09 -1.84 8.88
C LEU A 104 4.56 -0.50 8.36
N SER A 105 5.14 0.03 7.29
CA SER A 105 4.70 1.28 6.67
C SER A 105 3.28 1.17 6.12
N TYR A 106 2.88 0.04 5.53
CA TYR A 106 1.50 -0.19 5.12
C TYR A 106 0.51 -0.21 6.28
N ILE A 107 0.88 -0.85 7.39
CA ILE A 107 0.05 -0.90 8.60
C ILE A 107 -0.10 0.52 9.18
N HIS A 108 1.00 1.26 9.28
CA HIS A 108 1.00 2.61 9.81
C HIS A 108 0.20 3.57 8.90
N LEU A 109 0.34 3.47 7.58
CA LEU A 109 -0.43 4.26 6.62
C LEU A 109 -1.93 3.96 6.72
N TRP A 110 -2.32 2.69 6.79
CA TRP A 110 -3.73 2.32 7.00
C TRP A 110 -4.29 2.91 8.30
N TRP A 111 -3.54 2.81 9.40
CA TRP A 111 -3.97 3.37 10.68
C TRP A 111 -4.08 4.89 10.63
N PHE A 112 -3.15 5.56 9.95
CA PHE A 112 -3.19 7.01 9.73
C PHE A 112 -4.42 7.42 8.93
N GLU A 113 -4.70 6.75 7.80
CA GLU A 113 -5.90 6.98 6.98
C GLU A 113 -7.19 6.73 7.78
N LYS A 114 -7.23 5.66 8.57
CA LYS A 114 -8.38 5.35 9.43
C LYS A 114 -8.69 6.48 10.41
N ARG A 115 -7.65 7.08 11.02
CA ARG A 115 -7.81 8.22 11.94
C ARG A 115 -8.19 9.50 11.21
N LEU A 116 -7.54 9.77 10.08
CA LEU A 116 -7.82 10.96 9.27
C LEU A 116 -9.27 10.96 8.79
N PHE A 117 -9.76 9.81 8.36
CA PHE A 117 -11.09 9.65 7.79
C PHE A 117 -12.18 9.32 8.82
N ALA A 118 -11.84 9.18 10.11
CA ALA A 118 -12.82 8.94 11.16
C ALA A 118 -13.83 10.08 11.30
N HIS A 119 -13.40 11.32 11.03
CA HIS A 119 -14.25 12.51 11.06
C HIS A 119 -14.75 12.93 9.67
N ALA A 120 -14.21 12.32 8.61
CA ALA A 120 -14.65 12.57 7.25
C ALA A 120 -15.88 11.71 6.91
N GLN A 121 -16.76 12.18 6.04
CA GLN A 121 -17.86 11.39 5.46
C GLN A 121 -17.35 10.35 4.44
N ILE A 122 -16.19 9.73 4.70
CA ILE A 122 -15.62 8.66 3.90
C ILE A 122 -16.25 7.35 4.36
N GLY A 123 -16.99 6.72 3.45
CA GLY A 123 -17.84 5.59 3.80
C GLY A 123 -17.09 4.39 4.38
N VAL A 124 -17.73 3.70 5.33
CA VAL A 124 -17.26 2.44 5.98
C VAL A 124 -16.74 1.42 4.98
N GLN A 125 -17.33 1.34 3.79
CA GLN A 125 -16.89 0.44 2.71
C GLN A 125 -15.44 0.69 2.26
N TYR A 126 -14.99 1.94 2.22
CA TYR A 126 -13.61 2.26 1.85
C TYR A 126 -12.65 1.77 2.94
N GLN A 127 -12.97 2.01 4.21
CA GLN A 127 -12.15 1.55 5.35
C GLN A 127 -12.03 0.03 5.40
N GLN A 128 -13.13 -0.69 5.15
CA GLN A 128 -13.13 -2.16 5.06
C GLN A 128 -12.26 -2.65 3.90
N MET A 129 -12.37 -2.02 2.72
CA MET A 129 -11.54 -2.34 1.57
C MET A 129 -10.06 -2.12 1.90
N ARG A 130 -9.69 -0.95 2.46
CA ARG A 130 -8.29 -0.65 2.84
C ARG A 130 -7.75 -1.66 3.85
N LEU A 131 -8.54 -2.06 4.85
CA LEU A 131 -8.13 -3.10 5.80
C LEU A 131 -7.85 -4.44 5.11
N LEU A 132 -8.73 -4.89 4.21
CA LEU A 132 -8.54 -6.14 3.47
C LEU A 132 -7.27 -6.07 2.60
N LEU A 133 -7.11 -5.01 1.82
CA LEU A 133 -5.95 -4.83 0.94
C LEU A 133 -4.64 -4.79 1.74
N THR A 134 -4.58 -3.99 2.81
CA THR A 134 -3.39 -3.92 3.68
C THR A 134 -3.07 -5.27 4.31
N THR A 135 -4.09 -6.02 4.75
CA THR A 135 -3.90 -7.36 5.33
C THR A 135 -3.27 -8.30 4.31
N LEU A 136 -3.79 -8.33 3.07
CA LEU A 136 -3.25 -9.18 2.01
C LEU A 136 -1.82 -8.78 1.62
N VAL A 137 -1.52 -7.48 1.54
CA VAL A 137 -0.16 -6.98 1.29
C VAL A 137 0.79 -7.43 2.41
N VAL A 138 0.40 -7.30 3.68
CA VAL A 138 1.23 -7.71 4.82
C VAL A 138 1.45 -9.22 4.80
N LEU A 139 0.43 -10.03 4.52
CA LEU A 139 0.58 -11.49 4.38
C LEU A 139 1.56 -11.86 3.25
N SER A 140 1.51 -11.17 2.11
CA SER A 140 2.51 -11.35 1.05
C SER A 140 3.93 -10.99 1.51
N HIS A 141 4.11 -9.90 2.28
CA HIS A 141 5.42 -9.58 2.85
C HIS A 141 5.91 -10.68 3.80
N LEU A 142 5.04 -11.17 4.68
CA LEU A 142 5.38 -12.24 5.62
C LEU A 142 5.78 -13.53 4.91
N ALA A 143 5.11 -13.89 3.81
CA ALA A 143 5.49 -15.03 2.99
C ALA A 143 6.90 -14.86 2.41
N VAL A 144 7.20 -13.71 1.80
CA VAL A 144 8.54 -13.45 1.23
C VAL A 144 9.61 -13.40 2.32
N ILE A 145 9.32 -12.79 3.49
CA ILE A 145 10.22 -12.74 4.65
C ILE A 145 10.52 -14.14 5.15
N PHE A 146 9.49 -14.97 5.36
CA PHE A 146 9.66 -16.33 5.86
C PHE A 146 10.60 -17.15 4.98
N TYR A 147 10.41 -17.10 3.66
CA TYR A 147 11.28 -17.81 2.72
C TYR A 147 12.66 -17.17 2.57
N SER A 148 12.84 -15.90 2.91
CA SER A 148 14.18 -15.29 2.92
C SER A 148 15.06 -15.80 4.06
N LEU A 149 14.47 -16.47 5.06
CA LEU A 149 15.14 -17.03 6.23
C LEU A 149 15.39 -18.54 6.14
N LEU A 150 14.83 -19.20 5.13
CA LEU A 150 15.05 -20.62 4.80
C LEU A 150 16.30 -20.79 3.93
#